data_AF-A0A0R2A2R7-F1
#
_entry.id   AF-A0A0R2A2R7-F1
#
_cell.length_a   1.000
_cell.length_b   1.000
_cell.length_c   1.000
_cell.angle_alpha   90.00
_cell.angle_beta   90.00
_cell.angle_gamma   90.00
#
_symmetry.space_group_name_H-M   'P 1'
#
loop_
_entity.id
_entity.type
_entity.pdbx_description
1 polymer ?
#
loop_
_entity_poly.entity_id
_entity_poly.type
_entity_poly.pdbx_seq_one_letter_code
_entity_poly.pdbx_strand_id
1 'polypeptide(L)'
;MQVFSGNPEIKQGPERLFAKKFYSLVRLVIPQGTTIKRHRSLMTVTVVAIKGQIVFHTDDEETTLVPGQAIVMEPMEFHWLEAPTEDGEVMVIHGVLAHDKKQNQE
;
A
#
# COMPACT_ATOMS: atom_id res chain seq x y z
N MET A 1 3.43 -7.49 -21.99
CA MET A 1 3.48 -6.37 -21.03
C MET A 1 2.07 -5.84 -20.87
N GLN A 2 1.58 -5.72 -19.63
CA GLN A 2 0.29 -5.08 -19.36
C GLN A 2 0.57 -3.74 -18.69
N VAL A 3 -0.06 -2.68 -19.18
CA VAL A 3 0.02 -1.33 -18.61
C VAL A 3 -1.25 -1.10 -17.79
N PHE A 4 -1.09 -0.54 -16.60
CA PHE A 4 -2.19 -0.17 -15.72
C PHE A 4 -2.20 1.36 -15.58
N SER A 5 -3.38 1.94 -15.75
CA SER A 5 -3.60 3.38 -15.61
C SER A 5 -4.73 3.61 -14.63
N GLY A 6 -4.56 4.55 -13.69
CA GLY A 6 -5.62 4.97 -12.79
C GLY A 6 -6.67 5.83 -13.49
N ASN A 7 -7.91 5.73 -13.03
CA ASN A 7 -9.01 6.59 -13.44
C ASN A 7 -8.88 7.96 -12.75
N PRO A 8 -8.66 9.06 -13.50
CA PRO A 8 -8.48 10.39 -12.92
C PRO A 8 -9.75 10.93 -12.24
N GLU A 9 -10.93 10.35 -12.52
CA GLU A 9 -12.19 10.74 -11.89
C GLU A 9 -12.33 10.21 -10.46
N ILE A 10 -11.54 9.20 -10.07
CA ILE A 10 -11.52 8.70 -8.70
C ILE A 10 -10.74 9.68 -7.82
N LYS A 11 -11.47 10.37 -6.95
CA LYS A 11 -10.93 11.38 -6.02
C LYS A 11 -10.72 10.85 -4.59
N GLN A 12 -11.24 9.66 -4.27
CA GLN A 12 -11.12 9.08 -2.94
C GLN A 12 -11.24 7.56 -3.00
N GLY A 13 -10.49 6.89 -2.14
CA GLY A 13 -10.64 5.46 -1.87
C GLY A 13 -9.85 4.56 -2.81
N PRO A 14 -10.00 3.24 -2.64
CA PRO A 14 -9.22 2.27 -3.38
C PRO A 14 -9.77 2.08 -4.80
N GLU A 15 -8.89 2.25 -5.78
CA GLU A 15 -9.07 1.84 -7.16
C GLU A 15 -8.27 0.56 -7.41
N ARG A 16 -8.97 -0.56 -7.58
CA ARG A 16 -8.32 -1.83 -7.92
C ARG A 16 -7.96 -1.85 -9.40
N LEU A 17 -6.68 -1.66 -9.70
CA LEU A 17 -6.14 -1.70 -11.06
C LEU A 17 -5.99 -3.14 -11.58
N PHE A 18 -5.68 -4.08 -10.68
CA PHE A 18 -5.50 -5.48 -11.02
C PHE A 18 -5.70 -6.40 -9.83
N ALA A 19 -6.17 -7.63 -10.07
CA ALA A 19 -6.16 -8.68 -9.07
C ALA A 19 -6.09 -10.08 -9.71
N LYS A 20 -5.21 -10.91 -9.17
CA LYS A 20 -5.09 -12.35 -9.43
C LYS A 20 -4.82 -13.08 -8.12
N LYS A 21 -4.68 -14.41 -8.21
CA LYS A 21 -4.43 -15.30 -7.06
C LYS A 21 -3.24 -14.88 -6.19
N PHE A 22 -2.15 -14.42 -6.80
CA PHE A 22 -0.89 -14.19 -6.10
C PHE A 22 -0.52 -12.73 -5.92
N TYR A 23 -1.21 -11.80 -6.61
CA TYR A 23 -1.01 -10.39 -6.38
C TYR A 23 -2.20 -9.53 -6.80
N SER A 24 -2.28 -8.34 -6.20
CA SER A 24 -3.19 -7.28 -6.62
C SER A 24 -2.46 -5.93 -6.62
N LEU A 25 -2.91 -5.03 -7.48
CA LEU A 25 -2.44 -3.66 -7.58
C LEU A 25 -3.62 -2.74 -7.32
N VAL A 26 -3.46 -1.84 -6.35
CA VAL A 26 -4.49 -0.90 -5.92
C VAL A 26 -3.88 0.49 -5.88
N ARG A 27 -4.47 1.44 -6.59
CA ARG A 27 -4.22 2.86 -6.40
C ARG A 27 -5.14 3.36 -5.29
N LEU A 28 -4.64 4.12 -4.33
CA LEU A 28 -5.42 4.61 -3.20
C LEU A 28 -5.26 6.12 -3.10
N VAL A 29 -6.38 6.84 -3.32
CA VAL A 29 -6.44 8.29 -3.17
C VAL A 29 -6.97 8.62 -1.78
N ILE A 30 -6.22 9.42 -1.03
CA ILE A 30 -6.45 9.72 0.37
C ILE A 30 -6.62 11.24 0.50
N PRO A 31 -7.85 11.76 0.52
CA PRO A 31 -8.08 13.19 0.69
C PRO A 31 -7.49 13.72 1.99
N GLN A 32 -7.12 15.00 2.00
CA GLN A 32 -6.67 15.68 3.22
C GLN A 32 -7.63 15.46 4.39
N GLY A 33 -7.09 15.20 5.57
CA GLY A 33 -7.82 14.99 6.81
C GLY A 33 -8.49 13.61 6.91
N THR A 34 -8.23 12.70 5.97
CA THR A 34 -8.78 11.35 6.01
C THR A 34 -7.79 10.32 6.55
N THR A 35 -8.35 9.32 7.23
CA THR A 35 -7.63 8.16 7.75
C THR A 35 -8.15 6.89 7.09
N ILE A 36 -7.23 6.09 6.57
CA ILE A 36 -7.49 4.70 6.19
C ILE A 36 -7.33 3.87 7.45
N LYS A 37 -8.43 3.32 7.96
CA LYS A 37 -8.49 2.66 9.28
C LYS A 37 -7.46 1.53 9.43
N ARG A 38 -7.00 1.32 10.66
CA ARG A 38 -6.11 0.23 11.06
C ARG A 38 -6.62 -1.14 10.63
N HIS A 39 -5.81 -1.85 9.87
CA HIS A 39 -6.09 -3.19 9.36
C HIS A 39 -4.80 -3.97 9.12
N ARG A 40 -4.91 -5.19 8.59
CA ARG A 40 -3.77 -6.03 8.20
C ARG A 40 -4.14 -6.90 6.99
N SER A 41 -3.13 -7.36 6.27
CA SER A 41 -3.27 -8.27 5.13
C SER A 41 -2.71 -9.65 5.45
N LEU A 42 -3.22 -10.71 4.80
CA LEU A 42 -2.62 -12.05 4.81
C LEU A 42 -1.43 -12.17 3.82
N MET A 43 -1.14 -11.11 3.07
CA MET A 43 -0.08 -11.02 2.07
C MET A 43 0.90 -9.93 2.46
N THR A 44 2.12 -10.02 1.94
CA THR A 44 3.08 -8.91 1.96
C THR A 44 2.45 -7.71 1.27
N VAL A 45 2.58 -6.54 1.88
CA VAL A 45 2.04 -5.30 1.35
C VAL A 45 3.20 -4.36 1.04
N THR A 46 3.25 -3.82 -0.17
CA THR A 46 4.16 -2.72 -0.52
C THR A 46 3.33 -1.48 -0.76
N VAL A 47 3.64 -0.40 -0.05
CA VAL A 47 3.02 0.91 -0.22
C VAL A 47 4.07 1.85 -0.78
N VAL A 48 3.77 2.47 -1.92
CA VAL A 48 4.62 3.49 -2.55
C VAL A 48 3.86 4.80 -2.56
N ALA A 49 4.42 5.84 -1.95
CA ALA A 49 3.83 7.18 -2.05
C ALA A 49 4.07 7.76 -3.45
N ILE A 50 3.01 8.30 -4.06
CA ILE A 50 3.05 8.84 -5.42
C ILE A 50 2.60 10.31 -5.50
N LYS A 51 1.85 10.80 -4.51
CA LYS A 51 1.48 12.22 -4.39
C LYS A 51 1.35 12.62 -2.92
N GLY A 52 1.70 13.87 -2.62
CA GLY A 52 1.48 14.50 -1.33
C GLY A 52 2.27 13.85 -0.20
N GLN A 53 1.86 14.15 1.02
CA GLN A 53 2.42 13.62 2.25
C GLN A 53 1.44 12.65 2.91
N ILE A 54 1.91 11.44 3.17
CA ILE A 54 1.16 10.40 3.88
C ILE A 54 1.88 10.07 5.17
N VAL A 55 1.16 10.04 6.28
CA VAL A 55 1.68 9.45 7.51
C VAL A 55 1.28 7.98 7.52
N PHE A 56 2.28 7.12 7.50
CA PHE A 56 2.14 5.68 7.59
C PHE A 56 2.41 5.26 9.02
N HIS A 57 1.54 4.42 9.57
CA HIS A 57 1.69 3.96 10.94
C HIS A 57 1.67 2.44 11.00
N THR A 58 2.44 1.92 11.95
CA THR A 58 2.35 0.57 12.51
C THR A 58 2.01 0.68 14.00
N ASP A 59 1.91 -0.45 14.69
CA ASP A 59 1.72 -0.41 16.14
C ASP A 59 2.93 0.17 16.90
N ASP A 60 4.12 0.09 16.30
CA ASP A 60 5.38 0.42 16.96
C ASP A 60 5.98 1.75 16.47
N GLU A 61 5.69 2.13 15.22
CA GLU A 61 6.34 3.24 14.54
C GLU A 61 5.39 4.08 13.68
N GLU A 62 5.73 5.36 13.55
CA GLU A 62 5.13 6.31 12.62
C GLU A 62 6.20 6.81 11.65
N THR A 63 5.88 6.83 10.35
CA THR A 63 6.78 7.30 9.31
C THR A 63 6.02 8.17 8.31
N THR A 64 6.56 9.35 8.03
CA THR A 64 6.08 10.18 6.91
C THR A 64 6.63 9.68 5.58
N LEU A 65 5.74 9.36 4.65
CA LEU A 65 6.03 8.99 3.27
C LEU A 65 5.76 10.17 2.32
N VAL A 66 6.74 10.50 1.49
CA VAL A 66 6.65 11.46 0.37
C VAL A 66 6.89 10.76 -0.97
N PRO A 67 6.56 11.38 -2.12
CA PRO A 67 6.59 10.70 -3.41
C PRO A 67 7.95 10.04 -3.71
N GLY A 68 7.90 8.77 -4.14
CA GLY A 68 9.07 7.95 -4.43
C GLY A 68 9.57 7.11 -3.24
N GLN A 69 9.07 7.34 -2.03
CA GLN A 69 9.35 6.47 -0.89
C GLN A 69 8.40 5.27 -0.85
N ALA A 70 8.89 4.17 -0.29
CA ALA A 70 8.14 2.94 -0.15
C ALA A 70 8.36 2.29 1.21
N ILE A 71 7.32 1.62 1.71
CA ILE A 71 7.36 0.71 2.85
C ILE A 71 6.89 -0.66 2.39
N VAL A 72 7.48 -1.71 2.97
CA VAL A 72 7.06 -3.10 2.81
C VAL A 72 6.69 -3.64 4.18
N MET A 73 5.54 -4.28 4.27
CA MET A 73 5.06 -4.96 5.46
C MET A 73 4.99 -6.46 5.22
N GLU A 74 5.35 -7.21 6.25
CA GLU A 74 5.13 -8.65 6.31
C GLU A 74 3.64 -8.97 6.45
N PRO A 75 3.21 -10.18 6.06
CA PRO A 75 1.86 -10.65 6.36
C PRO A 75 1.52 -10.48 7.84
N MET A 76 0.28 -10.11 8.10
CA MET A 76 -0.32 -9.94 9.43
C MET A 76 0.13 -8.72 10.24
N GLU A 77 1.04 -7.89 9.72
CA GLU A 77 1.40 -6.61 10.36
C GLU A 77 0.25 -5.60 10.26
N PHE A 78 -0.09 -5.00 11.40
CA PHE A 78 -1.12 -3.97 11.47
C PHE A 78 -0.58 -2.63 11.00
N HIS A 79 -1.39 -1.93 10.20
CA HIS A 79 -1.03 -0.63 9.66
C HIS A 79 -2.25 0.25 9.38
N TRP A 80 -2.02 1.56 9.33
CA TRP A 80 -2.99 2.56 8.87
C TRP A 80 -2.27 3.72 8.18
N LEU A 81 -3.05 4.53 7.44
CA LEU A 81 -2.54 5.67 6.69
C LEU A 81 -3.36 6.91 7.03
N GLU A 82 -2.70 8.06 7.09
CA GLU A 82 -3.32 9.36 7.27
C GLU A 82 -2.77 10.35 6.25
N ALA A 83 -3.61 11.28 5.81
CA ALA A 83 -3.20 12.40 4.96
C ALA A 83 -3.47 13.71 5.73
N PRO A 84 -2.66 14.08 6.73
CA PRO A 84 -3.02 15.14 7.67
C PRO A 84 -3.00 16.54 7.06
N THR A 85 -2.07 16.78 6.12
CA THR A 85 -1.69 18.13 5.67
C THR A 85 -2.11 18.45 4.24
N GLU A 86 -2.24 17.45 3.38
CA GLU A 86 -2.63 17.60 1.98
C GLU A 86 -3.22 16.31 1.42
N ASP A 87 -3.79 16.35 0.20
CA ASP A 87 -4.23 15.14 -0.49
C ASP A 87 -3.04 14.23 -0.80
N GLY A 88 -3.13 13.00 -0.33
CA GLY A 88 -2.14 11.98 -0.60
C GLY A 88 -2.62 10.91 -1.58
N GLU A 89 -1.65 10.23 -2.18
CA GLU A 89 -1.93 9.11 -3.05
C GLU A 89 -0.82 8.06 -2.93
N VAL A 90 -1.22 6.80 -2.83
CA VAL A 90 -0.29 5.67 -2.75
C VAL A 90 -0.65 4.59 -3.76
N MET A 91 0.36 3.85 -4.21
CA MET A 91 0.20 2.57 -4.87
C MET A 91 0.41 1.46 -3.85
N VAL A 92 -0.55 0.55 -3.75
CA VAL A 92 -0.54 -0.60 -2.85
C VAL A 92 -0.45 -1.88 -3.67
N ILE A 93 0.59 -2.67 -3.43
CA ILE A 93 0.78 -4.00 -4.00
C ILE A 93 0.58 -4.99 -2.88
N HIS A 94 -0.40 -5.87 -3.02
CA HIS A 94 -0.49 -7.07 -2.18
C HIS A 94 0.13 -8.22 -2.98
N GLY A 95 1.12 -8.89 -2.42
CA GLY A 95 1.82 -9.99 -3.09
C GLY A 95 2.08 -11.15 -2.15
N VAL A 96 1.99 -12.36 -2.68
CA VAL A 96 2.56 -13.54 -2.01
C VAL A 96 4.05 -13.54 -2.35
N LEU A 97 4.92 -13.37 -1.35
CA LEU A 97 6.35 -13.61 -1.54
C LEU A 97 6.54 -15.05 -1.99
N ALA A 98 7.29 -15.26 -3.08
CA ALA A 98 7.67 -16.60 -3.47
C ALA A 98 8.49 -17.20 -2.32
N HIS A 99 8.07 -18.33 -1.77
CA HIS A 99 8.90 -19.05 -0.80
C HIS A 99 10.27 -19.32 -1.44
N ASP A 100 11.34 -18.85 -0.80
CA ASP A 100 12.69 -19.26 -1.16
C ASP A 100 12.76 -20.79 -1.02
N LYS A 101 13.05 -21.49 -2.12
CA LYS A 101 13.26 -22.95 -2.14
C LYS A 101 14.48 -23.42 -1.33
N LYS A 102 15.06 -22.58 -0.45
CA LYS A 102 16.30 -22.85 0.29
C LYS A 102 16.11 -23.24 1.76
N GLN A 103 14.93 -23.72 2.14
CA GLN A 103 14.73 -24.39 3.42
C GLN A 103 13.94 -25.68 3.18
N ASN A 104 14.64 -26.71 2.70
CA ASN A 104 14.24 -28.13 2.74
C ASN A 104 15.45 -28.98 2.31
N GLN A 105 16.59 -28.73 2.94
CA GLN A 105 17.73 -29.65 2.98
C GLN A 105 18.16 -29.77 4.44
N GLU A 106 17.35 -30.49 5.21
CA GLU A 106 17.79 -31.23 6.41
C GLU A 106 17.26 -32.65 6.29
#